data_AF-A0A6P8CTG9-F1
#
_entry.id   AF-A0A6P8CTG9-F1
#
_cell.length_a   1.000
_cell.length_b   1.000
_cell.length_c   1.000
_cell.angle_alpha   90.00
_cell.angle_beta   90.00
_cell.angle_gamma   90.00
#
_symmetry.space_group_name_H-M   'P 1'
#
loop_
_entity.id
_entity.type
_entity.pdbx_description
1 polymer ?
#
loop_
_entity_poly.entity_id
_entity_poly.type
_entity_poly.pdbx_seq_one_letter_code
_entity_poly.pdbx_strand_id
1 'polypeptide(L)'
;MATSVVNSHQVAETNNQPNAVPSVVAVNARPVMETNHFDSFFTELEEFIVITENKEGSSSNNDSNIQMCDMMSGSPSSEEVEEAKQSLKECLSDLFKLNMKDRLAAALSTLTRAEVGLSCDQQRSIRAFWDNFDDFISDFLMFEQDNSEFELQKLTRDQMFSAMKKNHEAHLSNKQLLEAITEEEEEIGKRLEEVNSRKEKLISDWESLMTKSEEMKSKYTSQEKKLAEAEEKKRIAEERMSRSAAAWSSLKAQFLVMPPFSDA
;
A
#
# COMPACT_ATOMS: atom_id res chain seq x y z
N MET A 1 -82.87 -22.55 -40.42
CA MET A 1 -82.91 -21.09 -40.67
C MET A 1 -81.99 -20.45 -39.65
N ALA A 2 -80.75 -20.16 -40.04
CA ALA A 2 -80.26 -18.86 -40.54
C ALA A 2 -79.67 -18.04 -39.36
N THR A 3 -78.34 -18.04 -39.21
CA THR A 3 -77.38 -16.94 -39.51
C THR A 3 -77.49 -15.77 -38.50
N SER A 4 -76.43 -15.23 -37.89
CA SER A 4 -75.33 -14.45 -38.50
C SER A 4 -74.46 -13.89 -37.34
N VAL A 5 -73.12 -14.02 -37.31
CA VAL A 5 -72.06 -13.04 -37.68
C VAL A 5 -72.24 -11.67 -36.97
N VAL A 6 -71.28 -11.14 -36.20
CA VAL A 6 -70.18 -10.27 -36.69
C VAL A 6 -68.96 -10.25 -35.77
N ASN A 7 -67.83 -10.16 -36.46
CA ASN A 7 -66.41 -10.10 -36.11
C ASN A 7 -65.96 -8.63 -35.91
N SER A 8 -64.95 -8.37 -35.07
CA SER A 8 -64.12 -7.15 -35.17
C SER A 8 -62.64 -7.48 -34.98
N HIS A 9 -61.89 -7.24 -36.06
CA HIS A 9 -60.45 -7.00 -36.21
C HIS A 9 -59.91 -5.95 -35.21
N GLN A 10 -58.62 -5.70 -34.93
CA GLN A 10 -57.29 -5.96 -35.54
C GLN A 10 -56.23 -5.61 -34.46
N VAL A 11 -55.14 -6.39 -34.30
CA VAL A 11 -53.72 -6.09 -34.65
C VAL A 11 -53.09 -4.81 -34.04
N ALA A 12 -52.02 -4.99 -33.25
CA ALA A 12 -50.72 -4.31 -33.44
C ALA A 12 -49.63 -4.89 -32.51
N GLU A 13 -48.46 -5.12 -33.11
CA GLU A 13 -47.21 -5.61 -32.54
C GLU A 13 -46.48 -4.57 -31.66
N THR A 14 -45.61 -5.03 -30.75
CA THR A 14 -44.14 -4.81 -30.73
C THR A 14 -43.54 -4.73 -29.32
N ASN A 15 -42.26 -5.12 -29.26
CA ASN A 15 -41.20 -4.81 -28.28
C ASN A 15 -40.88 -5.77 -27.12
N ASN A 16 -40.07 -6.78 -27.48
CA ASN A 16 -38.67 -6.97 -27.07
C ASN A 16 -38.13 -6.20 -25.84
N GLN A 17 -37.65 -6.95 -24.84
CA GLN A 17 -36.31 -6.78 -24.27
C GLN A 17 -35.87 -8.05 -23.50
N PRO A 18 -34.79 -8.77 -23.90
CA PRO A 18 -34.16 -9.79 -23.08
C PRO A 18 -32.98 -9.24 -22.26
N ASN A 19 -32.85 -9.78 -21.04
CA ASN A 19 -31.81 -9.52 -20.04
C ASN A 19 -30.39 -9.46 -20.64
N ALA A 20 -29.72 -8.33 -20.42
CA ALA A 20 -28.28 -8.20 -20.63
C ALA A 20 -27.52 -8.72 -19.40
N VAL A 21 -26.62 -9.68 -19.64
CA VAL A 21 -25.55 -10.10 -18.73
C VAL A 21 -24.52 -8.96 -18.67
N PRO A 22 -23.98 -8.56 -17.50
CA PRO A 22 -22.94 -7.54 -17.44
C PRO A 22 -21.63 -8.12 -17.96
N SER A 23 -21.13 -7.54 -19.05
CA SER A 23 -19.78 -7.76 -19.56
C SER A 23 -18.79 -7.02 -18.64
N VAL A 24 -18.01 -7.78 -17.87
CA VAL A 24 -16.87 -7.23 -17.12
C VAL A 24 -15.68 -7.20 -18.09
N VAL A 25 -15.57 -6.11 -18.85
CA VAL A 25 -14.31 -5.75 -19.52
C VAL A 25 -13.53 -4.90 -18.52
N ALA A 26 -12.60 -5.54 -17.82
CA ALA A 26 -11.64 -4.88 -16.97
C ALA A 26 -10.80 -3.92 -17.82
N VAL A 27 -10.84 -2.66 -17.43
CA VAL A 27 -10.01 -1.57 -17.95
C VAL A 27 -8.56 -1.87 -17.55
N ASN A 28 -7.76 -2.41 -18.47
CA ASN A 28 -6.30 -2.36 -18.37
C ASN A 28 -5.83 -0.95 -18.76
N ALA A 29 -6.08 0.02 -17.87
CA ALA A 29 -5.34 1.27 -17.85
C ALA A 29 -4.17 1.07 -16.88
N ARG A 30 -2.98 0.77 -17.42
CA ARG A 30 -1.74 0.73 -16.66
C ARG A 30 -1.51 2.14 -16.07
N PRO A 31 -1.45 2.34 -14.75
CA PRO A 31 -1.12 3.65 -14.18
C PRO A 31 0.39 3.86 -14.28
N VAL A 32 0.88 4.15 -15.50
CA VAL A 32 2.29 4.49 -15.75
C VAL A 32 2.59 5.96 -15.40
N MET A 33 1.61 6.74 -14.92
CA MET A 33 1.72 8.20 -14.83
C MET A 33 1.92 8.80 -13.43
N GLU A 34 1.98 8.02 -12.34
CA GLU A 34 2.09 8.61 -10.99
C GLU A 34 3.46 8.44 -10.31
N THR A 35 4.32 7.53 -10.76
CA THR A 35 5.62 7.28 -10.10
C THR A 35 6.53 8.52 -10.10
N ASN A 36 6.53 9.29 -11.19
CA ASN A 36 7.39 10.47 -11.33
C ASN A 36 6.99 11.63 -10.38
N HIS A 37 5.70 11.76 -10.06
CA HIS A 37 5.22 12.78 -9.12
C HIS A 37 5.57 12.40 -7.68
N PHE A 38 5.39 11.13 -7.31
CA PHE A 38 5.77 10.63 -5.99
C PHE A 38 7.28 10.72 -5.75
N ASP A 39 8.10 10.31 -6.74
CA ASP A 39 9.55 10.40 -6.62
C ASP A 39 10.04 11.85 -6.45
N SER A 40 9.45 12.81 -7.17
CA SER A 40 9.77 14.25 -7.01
C SER A 40 9.48 14.72 -5.59
N PHE A 41 8.29 14.40 -5.07
CA PHE A 41 7.89 14.79 -3.72
C PHE A 41 8.83 14.25 -2.63
N PHE A 42 9.23 12.98 -2.71
CA PHE A 42 10.12 12.38 -1.72
C PHE A 42 11.58 12.83 -1.84
N THR A 43 11.99 13.30 -3.03
CA THR A 43 13.30 13.94 -3.24
C THR A 43 13.34 15.33 -2.59
N GLU A 44 12.29 16.14 -2.78
CA GLU A 44 12.15 17.44 -2.10
C GLU A 44 12.11 17.26 -0.57
N LEU A 45 11.47 16.18 -0.10
CA LEU A 45 11.41 15.84 1.32
C LEU A 45 12.80 15.53 1.90
N GLU A 46 13.63 14.81 1.16
CA GLU A 46 15.00 14.47 1.55
C GLU A 46 15.87 15.73 1.67
N GLU A 47 15.77 16.65 0.69
CA GLU A 47 16.48 17.93 0.73
C GLU A 47 16.05 18.77 1.95
N PHE A 48 14.76 18.82 2.25
CA PHE A 48 14.23 19.53 3.41
C PHE A 48 14.75 18.98 4.74
N ILE A 49 14.85 17.65 4.87
CA ILE A 49 15.40 16.97 6.04
C ILE A 49 16.86 17.41 6.30
N VAL A 50 17.67 17.51 5.24
CA VAL A 50 19.09 17.90 5.34
C VAL A 50 19.26 19.38 5.74
N ILE A 51 18.42 20.26 5.21
CA ILE A 51 18.51 21.71 5.49
C ILE A 51 18.13 22.03 6.94
N THR A 52 17.11 21.37 7.47
CA THR A 52 16.55 21.65 8.81
C THR A 52 17.47 21.25 9.96
N GLU A 53 18.49 20.43 9.70
CA GLU A 53 19.46 20.00 10.71
C GLU A 53 20.43 21.11 11.17
N ASN A 54 20.43 22.29 10.51
CA ASN A 54 21.57 23.25 10.56
C ASN A 54 21.29 24.69 11.08
N LYS A 55 20.22 25.02 11.84
CA LYS A 55 19.93 26.43 12.25
C LYS A 55 19.39 26.64 13.69
N GLU A 56 20.12 27.42 14.51
CA GLU A 56 19.73 28.14 15.76
C GLU A 56 20.71 29.34 15.87
N GLY A 57 20.45 30.58 16.29
CA GLY A 57 19.35 31.36 16.88
C GLY A 57 20.01 32.64 17.45
N SER A 58 19.31 33.79 17.61
CA SER A 58 19.70 34.86 18.56
C SER A 58 18.65 35.99 18.60
N SER A 59 18.25 36.40 19.81
CA SER A 59 17.44 37.59 20.10
C SER A 59 18.01 38.29 21.33
N SER A 60 17.82 39.61 21.43
CA SER A 60 18.10 40.38 22.65
C SER A 60 17.22 41.62 22.73
N ASN A 61 16.72 41.85 23.94
CA ASN A 61 15.71 42.82 24.36
C ASN A 61 16.30 44.14 24.90
N ASN A 62 15.38 44.93 25.49
CA ASN A 62 15.50 45.90 26.60
C ASN A 62 15.64 47.38 26.15
N ASP A 63 15.14 48.41 26.85
CA ASP A 63 14.51 48.54 28.18
C ASP A 63 13.80 49.92 28.36
N SER A 64 13.09 49.98 29.49
CA SER A 64 12.30 50.97 30.27
C SER A 64 12.75 52.45 30.46
N ASN A 65 11.87 53.25 31.11
CA ASN A 65 12.30 54.29 32.08
C ASN A 65 11.22 54.93 33.03
N ILE A 66 11.66 55.28 34.26
CA ILE A 66 11.36 56.48 35.14
C ILE A 66 10.51 56.36 36.46
N GLN A 67 11.23 56.45 37.61
CA GLN A 67 11.22 57.44 38.76
C GLN A 67 10.14 57.52 39.90
N MET A 68 10.65 57.48 41.16
CA MET A 68 10.52 58.44 42.32
C MET A 68 9.88 57.98 43.67
N CYS A 69 10.45 58.51 44.78
CA CYS A 69 10.18 58.30 46.23
C CYS A 69 9.16 59.25 46.89
N ASP A 70 8.59 58.86 48.07
CA ASP A 70 8.36 59.78 49.21
C ASP A 70 8.17 59.12 50.64
N MET A 71 8.15 59.96 51.69
CA MET A 71 8.50 59.82 53.15
C MET A 71 7.63 59.01 54.17
N MET A 72 8.21 58.58 55.33
CA MET A 72 7.93 59.06 56.73
C MET A 72 8.47 58.18 57.92
N SER A 73 9.22 58.85 58.82
CA SER A 73 9.36 58.87 60.31
C SER A 73 9.32 57.64 61.27
N GLY A 74 10.31 57.59 62.18
CA GLY A 74 10.35 56.89 63.49
C GLY A 74 11.47 55.86 63.66
N SER A 75 12.60 56.14 64.33
CA SER A 75 13.76 55.21 64.41
C SER A 75 13.37 53.78 64.87
N PRO A 76 13.68 52.72 64.10
CA PRO A 76 13.36 51.33 64.47
C PRO A 76 14.28 50.82 65.58
N SER A 77 13.80 49.81 66.32
CA SER A 77 14.54 49.13 67.38
C SER A 77 15.63 48.20 66.83
N SER A 78 16.62 47.83 67.66
CA SER A 78 17.74 46.99 67.23
C SER A 78 17.32 45.57 66.78
N GLU A 79 16.24 45.03 67.35
CA GLU A 79 15.71 43.71 67.00
C GLU A 79 15.04 43.75 65.62
N GLU A 80 14.21 44.77 65.36
CA GLU A 80 13.58 45.02 64.06
C GLU A 80 14.61 45.23 62.94
N VAL A 81 15.77 45.83 63.25
CA VAL A 81 16.86 46.03 62.29
C VAL A 81 17.52 44.70 61.88
N GLU A 82 17.79 43.80 62.83
CA GLU A 82 18.38 42.49 62.50
C GLU A 82 17.39 41.57 61.77
N GLU A 83 16.11 41.61 62.16
CA GLU A 83 15.05 40.91 61.42
C GLU A 83 14.90 41.45 59.98
N ALA A 84 14.96 42.77 59.79
CA ALA A 84 14.91 43.37 58.47
C ALA A 84 16.15 43.04 57.62
N LYS A 85 17.36 42.97 58.21
CA LYS A 85 18.57 42.51 57.50
C LYS A 85 18.45 41.05 57.07
N GLN A 86 17.96 40.19 57.95
CA GLN A 86 17.76 38.77 57.66
C GLN A 86 16.68 38.57 56.59
N SER A 87 15.56 39.30 56.67
CA SER A 87 14.51 39.26 55.66
C SER A 87 15.00 39.77 54.30
N LEU A 88 15.80 40.84 54.25
CA LEU A 88 16.43 41.31 53.01
C LEU A 88 17.36 40.24 52.42
N LYS A 89 18.19 39.61 53.25
CA LYS A 89 19.09 38.52 52.82
C LYS A 89 18.32 37.34 52.23
N GLU A 90 17.19 36.97 52.83
CA GLU A 90 16.32 35.93 52.31
C GLU A 90 15.67 36.33 50.98
N CYS A 91 15.18 37.56 50.85
CA CYS A 91 14.62 38.06 49.59
C CYS A 91 15.66 38.08 48.47
N LEU A 92 16.91 38.44 48.76
CA LEU A 92 17.99 38.45 47.77
C LEU A 92 18.49 37.05 47.41
N SER A 93 18.25 36.05 48.26
CA SER A 93 18.68 34.66 48.02
C SER A 93 17.64 33.86 47.23
N ASP A 94 16.36 34.19 47.37
CA ASP A 94 15.25 33.48 46.71
C ASP A 94 14.24 34.49 46.16
N LEU A 95 14.50 34.90 44.91
CA LEU A 95 13.85 36.05 44.29
C LEU A 95 12.35 35.81 43.99
N PHE A 96 11.91 34.55 43.98
CA PHE A 96 10.58 34.15 43.51
C PHE A 96 9.67 33.65 44.63
N LYS A 97 10.04 33.93 45.89
CA LYS A 97 9.23 33.58 47.06
C LYS A 97 7.97 34.44 47.15
N LEU A 98 6.85 33.87 47.60
CA LEU A 98 5.58 34.60 47.76
C LEU A 98 5.75 35.83 48.66
N ASN A 99 5.05 36.92 48.29
CA ASN A 99 5.06 38.22 48.97
C ASN A 99 6.43 38.89 49.04
N MET A 100 7.35 38.58 48.13
CA MET A 100 8.70 39.14 48.20
C MET A 100 8.71 40.66 47.98
N LYS A 101 7.80 41.22 47.15
CA LYS A 101 7.58 42.67 47.06
C LYS A 101 7.29 43.23 48.47
N ASP A 102 6.22 42.77 49.11
CA ASP A 102 5.82 43.28 50.44
C ASP A 102 6.92 43.09 51.51
N ARG A 103 7.62 41.94 51.51
CA ARG A 103 8.72 41.66 52.44
C ARG A 103 9.94 42.53 52.20
N LEU A 104 10.28 42.78 50.93
CA LEU A 104 11.38 43.66 50.55
C LEU A 104 11.04 45.12 50.86
N ALA A 105 9.81 45.58 50.59
CA ALA A 105 9.31 46.89 51.00
C ALA A 105 9.39 47.10 52.52
N ALA A 106 8.92 46.11 53.30
CA ALA A 106 8.94 46.16 54.76
C ALA A 106 10.37 46.18 55.33
N ALA A 107 11.26 45.35 54.79
CA ALA A 107 12.67 45.32 55.17
C ALA A 107 13.38 46.64 54.83
N LEU A 108 13.15 47.19 53.64
CA LEU A 108 13.78 48.45 53.21
C LEU A 108 13.26 49.66 53.97
N SER A 109 11.95 49.71 54.24
CA SER A 109 11.35 50.76 55.06
C SER A 109 12.00 50.80 56.45
N THR A 110 12.18 49.63 57.07
CA THR A 110 12.82 49.49 58.38
C THR A 110 14.31 49.86 58.34
N LEU A 111 15.06 49.36 57.36
CA LEU A 111 16.51 49.61 57.25
C LEU A 111 16.87 51.03 56.82
N THR A 112 16.00 51.71 56.07
CA THR A 112 16.20 53.12 55.67
C THR A 112 16.03 54.06 56.86
N ARG A 113 15.27 53.64 57.87
CA ARG A 113 14.94 54.42 59.07
C ARG A 113 15.92 54.19 60.23
N ALA A 114 16.75 53.15 60.14
CA ALA A 114 17.74 52.76 61.16
C ALA A 114 19.01 53.63 61.11
N GLU A 115 19.56 53.97 62.28
CA GLU A 115 20.79 54.77 62.43
C GLU A 115 22.04 54.04 61.91
N VAL A 116 22.04 52.70 61.94
CA VAL A 116 23.08 51.81 61.38
C VAL A 116 22.41 50.71 60.53
N GLY A 117 21.77 51.11 59.43
CA GLY A 117 20.99 50.22 58.56
C GLY A 117 21.71 49.83 57.26
N LEU A 118 21.50 50.62 56.21
CA LEU A 118 22.08 50.45 54.87
C LEU A 118 22.94 51.66 54.51
N SER A 119 23.99 51.44 53.71
CA SER A 119 24.76 52.56 53.15
C SER A 119 23.93 53.32 52.09
N CYS A 120 24.28 54.59 51.85
CA CYS A 120 23.61 55.40 50.83
C CYS A 120 23.64 54.75 49.42
N ASP A 121 24.73 54.05 49.09
CA ASP A 121 24.85 53.37 47.79
C ASP A 121 23.95 52.12 47.73
N GLN A 122 23.87 51.34 48.82
CA GLN A 122 22.96 50.19 48.91
C GLN A 122 21.50 50.62 48.79
N GLN A 123 21.11 51.70 49.48
CA GLN A 123 19.77 52.25 49.37
C GLN A 123 19.45 52.70 47.94
N ARG A 124 20.41 53.34 47.26
CA ARG A 124 20.26 53.77 45.86
C ARG A 124 20.08 52.57 44.91
N SER A 125 20.91 51.54 45.05
CA SER A 125 20.83 50.34 44.21
C SER A 125 19.53 49.56 44.42
N ILE A 126 19.10 49.38 45.66
CA ILE A 126 17.86 48.63 45.93
C ILE A 126 16.64 49.40 45.44
N ARG A 127 16.63 50.72 45.59
CA ARG A 127 15.57 51.57 45.04
C ARG A 127 15.51 51.51 43.52
N ALA A 128 16.66 51.55 42.84
CA ALA A 128 16.70 51.43 41.39
C ALA A 128 16.14 50.07 40.90
N PHE A 129 16.44 48.98 41.61
CA PHE A 129 15.83 47.68 41.33
C PHE A 129 14.32 47.69 41.61
N TRP A 130 13.91 48.30 42.72
CA TRP A 130 12.52 48.39 43.14
C TRP A 130 11.63 49.14 42.15
N ASP A 131 12.12 50.26 41.61
CA ASP A 131 11.40 51.06 40.61
C ASP A 131 11.12 50.26 39.32
N ASN A 132 11.92 49.23 39.04
CA ASN A 132 11.78 48.34 37.88
C ASN A 132 11.27 46.94 38.26
N PHE A 133 10.81 46.73 39.50
CA PHE A 133 10.49 45.38 39.99
C PHE A 133 9.30 44.77 39.26
N ASP A 134 8.27 45.57 38.95
CA ASP A 134 7.10 45.08 38.25
C ASP A 134 7.43 44.69 36.80
N ASP A 135 8.26 45.48 36.12
CA ASP A 135 8.78 45.16 34.79
C ASP A 135 9.65 43.90 34.83
N PHE A 136 10.55 43.79 35.81
CA PHE A 136 11.36 42.59 36.02
C PHE A 136 10.52 41.31 36.21
N ILE A 137 9.48 41.37 37.05
CA ILE A 137 8.58 40.22 37.26
C ILE A 137 7.77 39.92 36.01
N SER A 138 7.28 40.95 35.31
CA SER A 138 6.57 40.78 34.04
C SER A 138 7.44 40.11 33.00
N ASP A 139 8.66 40.59 32.80
CA ASP A 139 9.63 40.03 31.85
C ASP A 139 10.01 38.60 32.21
N PHE A 140 10.16 38.29 33.50
CA PHE A 140 10.40 36.92 33.94
C PHE A 140 9.22 35.98 33.62
N LEU A 141 7.99 36.42 33.88
CA LEU A 141 6.79 35.62 33.57
C LEU A 141 6.60 35.44 32.06
N MET A 142 6.86 36.49 31.27
CA MET A 142 6.87 36.38 29.82
C MET A 142 7.95 35.40 29.36
N PHE A 143 9.16 35.47 29.91
CA PHE A 143 10.23 34.52 29.59
C PHE A 143 9.83 33.07 29.91
N GLU A 144 9.26 32.79 31.08
CA GLU A 144 8.80 31.43 31.44
C GLU A 144 7.73 30.92 30.47
N GLN A 145 6.80 31.80 30.08
CA GLN A 145 5.78 31.49 29.08
C GLN A 145 6.38 31.22 27.70
N ASP A 146 7.22 32.13 27.20
CA ASP A 146 7.88 32.02 25.90
C ASP A 146 8.81 30.79 25.84
N ASN A 147 9.52 30.49 26.93
CA ASN A 147 10.36 29.30 27.04
C ASN A 147 9.53 28.02 27.00
N SER A 148 8.37 28.01 27.66
CA SER A 148 7.44 26.88 27.61
C SER A 148 6.87 26.68 26.21
N GLU A 149 6.51 27.76 25.52
CA GLU A 149 6.06 27.72 24.12
C GLU A 149 7.18 27.24 23.18
N PHE A 150 8.41 27.74 23.36
CA PHE A 150 9.57 27.31 22.61
C PHE A 150 9.82 25.80 22.73
N GLU A 151 9.82 25.26 23.96
CA GLU A 151 10.02 23.82 24.18
C GLU A 151 8.88 22.98 23.57
N LEU A 152 7.63 23.49 23.60
CA LEU A 152 6.51 22.84 22.92
C LEU A 152 6.68 22.84 21.40
N GLN A 153 7.10 23.96 20.80
CA GLN A 153 7.34 24.07 19.36
C GLN A 153 8.50 23.17 18.93
N LYS A 154 9.58 23.12 19.71
CA LYS A 154 10.72 22.24 19.49
C LYS A 154 10.32 20.77 19.51
N LEU A 155 9.55 20.35 20.53
CA LEU A 155 9.03 18.98 20.60
C LEU A 155 8.13 18.65 19.40
N THR A 156 7.26 19.57 19.03
CA THR A 156 6.34 19.40 17.88
C THR A 156 7.13 19.25 16.58
N ARG A 157 8.14 20.09 16.36
CA ARG A 157 9.06 20.01 15.22
C ARG A 157 9.77 18.65 15.16
N ASP A 158 10.30 18.19 16.29
CA ASP A 158 11.03 16.92 16.36
C ASP A 158 10.13 15.72 16.06
N GLN A 159 8.87 15.75 16.54
CA GLN A 159 7.87 14.75 16.19
C GLN A 159 7.53 14.75 14.70
N MET A 160 7.31 15.93 14.11
CA MET A 160 7.04 16.07 12.67
C MET A 160 8.22 15.55 11.84
N PHE A 161 9.45 15.89 12.22
CA PHE A 161 10.67 15.41 11.56
C PHE A 161 10.81 13.89 11.65
N SER A 162 10.54 13.29 12.82
CA SER A 162 10.54 11.84 12.99
C SER A 162 9.50 11.14 12.10
N ALA A 163 8.29 11.70 12.02
CA ALA A 163 7.24 11.18 11.14
C ALA A 163 7.62 11.30 9.66
N MET A 164 8.20 12.43 9.27
CA MET A 164 8.69 12.68 7.91
C MET A 164 9.75 11.66 7.49
N LYS A 165 10.73 11.41 8.36
CA LYS A 165 11.78 10.41 8.12
C LYS A 165 11.20 9.00 7.93
N LYS A 166 10.27 8.58 8.80
CA LYS A 166 9.58 7.29 8.66
C LYS A 166 8.81 7.18 7.35
N ASN A 167 8.14 8.24 6.92
CA ASN A 167 7.42 8.26 5.64
C ASN A 167 8.38 8.10 4.46
N HIS A 168 9.54 8.76 4.50
CA HIS A 168 10.56 8.63 3.46
C HIS A 168 11.12 7.19 3.41
N GLU A 169 11.44 6.59 4.57
CA GLU A 169 11.89 5.18 4.65
C GLU A 169 10.83 4.20 4.11
N ALA A 170 9.55 4.44 4.43
CA ALA A 170 8.45 3.65 3.91
C ALA A 170 8.30 3.79 2.39
N HIS A 171 8.47 5.00 1.84
CA HIS A 171 8.46 5.24 0.40
C HIS A 171 9.57 4.46 -0.32
N LEU A 172 10.80 4.50 0.19
CA LEU A 172 11.92 3.75 -0.38
C LEU A 172 11.63 2.24 -0.40
N SER A 173 11.08 1.71 0.70
CA SER A 173 10.70 0.30 0.80
C SER A 173 9.60 -0.08 -0.20
N ASN A 174 8.58 0.78 -0.36
CA ASN A 174 7.49 0.57 -1.31
C ASN A 174 7.98 0.63 -2.77
N LYS A 175 8.92 1.53 -3.08
CA LYS A 175 9.53 1.64 -4.40
C LYS A 175 10.26 0.35 -4.79
N GLN A 176 11.07 -0.19 -3.89
CA GLN A 176 11.77 -1.47 -4.11
C GLN A 176 10.79 -2.63 -4.32
N LEU A 177 9.70 -2.67 -3.55
CA LEU A 177 8.67 -3.69 -3.72
C LEU A 177 7.96 -3.57 -5.07
N LEU A 178 7.68 -2.34 -5.53
CA LEU A 178 7.05 -2.10 -6.82
C LEU A 178 7.94 -2.57 -7.99
N GLU A 179 9.25 -2.33 -7.90
CA GLU A 179 10.24 -2.83 -8.87
C GLU A 179 10.23 -4.36 -8.91
N ALA A 180 10.27 -5.03 -7.75
CA ALA A 180 10.21 -6.49 -7.66
C ALA A 180 8.91 -7.08 -8.24
N ILE A 181 7.75 -6.46 -7.96
CA ILE A 181 6.46 -6.88 -8.54
C ILE A 181 6.48 -6.74 -10.07
N THR A 182 7.09 -5.66 -10.58
CA THR A 182 7.19 -5.43 -12.03
C THR A 182 8.02 -6.51 -12.70
N GLU A 183 9.12 -6.95 -12.07
CA GLU A 183 9.94 -8.06 -12.56
C GLU A 183 9.17 -9.40 -12.55
N GLU A 184 8.41 -9.68 -11.48
CA GLU A 184 7.58 -10.89 -11.39
C GLU A 184 6.47 -10.90 -12.46
N GLU A 185 5.83 -9.75 -12.73
CA GLU A 185 4.83 -9.60 -13.79
C GLU A 185 5.42 -9.96 -15.16
N GLU A 186 6.64 -9.49 -15.47
CA GLU A 186 7.33 -9.80 -16.72
C GLU A 186 7.65 -11.30 -16.82
N GLU A 187 8.12 -11.93 -15.74
CA GLU A 187 8.42 -13.37 -15.73
C GLU A 187 7.16 -14.21 -15.95
N ILE A 188 6.05 -13.88 -15.28
CA ILE A 188 4.76 -14.54 -15.47
C ILE A 188 4.29 -14.38 -16.92
N GLY A 189 4.47 -13.20 -17.52
CA GLY A 189 4.19 -12.96 -18.93
C GLY A 189 4.92 -13.92 -19.86
N LYS A 190 6.24 -14.09 -19.67
CA LYS A 190 7.07 -15.03 -20.46
C LYS A 190 6.59 -16.48 -20.30
N ARG A 191 6.28 -16.90 -19.07
CA ARG A 191 5.76 -18.26 -18.79
C ARG A 191 4.40 -18.50 -19.47
N LEU A 192 3.54 -17.48 -19.51
CA LEU A 192 2.24 -17.56 -20.16
C LEU A 192 2.38 -17.75 -21.68
N GLU A 193 3.28 -17.00 -22.32
CA GLU A 193 3.58 -17.15 -23.75
C GLU A 193 4.14 -18.55 -24.09
N GLU A 194 5.02 -19.09 -23.24
CA GLU A 194 5.56 -20.44 -23.39
C GLU A 194 4.45 -21.51 -23.29
N VAL A 195 3.57 -21.39 -22.29
CA VAL A 195 2.43 -22.31 -22.09
C VAL A 195 1.46 -22.24 -23.27
N ASN A 196 1.16 -21.05 -23.78
CA ASN A 196 0.30 -20.87 -24.96
C ASN A 196 0.92 -21.53 -26.19
N SER A 197 2.24 -21.35 -26.42
CA SER A 197 2.95 -22.00 -27.52
C SER A 197 2.88 -23.53 -27.44
N ARG A 198 3.02 -24.10 -26.24
CA ARG A 198 2.88 -25.55 -26.01
C ARG A 198 1.45 -26.04 -26.28
N LYS A 199 0.44 -25.26 -25.88
CA LYS A 199 -0.98 -25.56 -26.12
C LYS A 199 -1.29 -25.57 -27.62
N GLU A 200 -0.83 -24.57 -28.38
CA GLU A 200 -1.02 -24.51 -29.83
C GLU A 200 -0.39 -25.71 -30.54
N LYS A 201 0.85 -26.07 -30.16
CA LYS A 201 1.50 -27.28 -30.68
C LYS A 201 0.67 -28.53 -30.40
N LEU A 202 0.17 -28.68 -29.17
CA LEU A 202 -0.63 -29.84 -28.79
C LEU A 202 -1.94 -29.94 -29.58
N ILE A 203 -2.59 -28.81 -29.86
CA ILE A 203 -3.78 -28.76 -30.71
C ILE A 203 -3.44 -29.24 -32.13
N SER A 204 -2.33 -28.77 -32.71
CA SER A 204 -1.88 -29.21 -34.04
C SER A 204 -1.54 -30.70 -34.08
N ASP A 205 -0.83 -31.21 -33.07
CA ASP A 205 -0.51 -32.63 -32.94
C ASP A 205 -1.79 -33.49 -32.84
N TRP A 206 -2.78 -33.02 -32.08
CA TRP A 206 -4.10 -33.67 -31.97
C TRP A 206 -4.80 -33.75 -33.33
N GLU A 207 -4.90 -32.64 -34.05
CA GLU A 207 -5.55 -32.58 -35.38
C GLU A 207 -4.88 -33.53 -36.39
N SER A 208 -3.54 -33.62 -36.36
CA SER A 208 -2.78 -34.56 -37.18
C SER A 208 -3.11 -36.02 -36.85
N LEU A 209 -3.21 -36.34 -35.55
CA LEU A 209 -3.55 -37.69 -35.08
C LEU A 209 -4.97 -38.08 -35.47
N MET A 210 -5.93 -37.17 -35.33
CA MET A 210 -7.31 -37.39 -35.78
C MET A 210 -7.37 -37.71 -37.27
N THR A 211 -6.71 -36.91 -38.10
CA THR A 211 -6.65 -37.13 -39.55
C THR A 211 -6.05 -38.50 -39.90
N LYS A 212 -4.91 -38.86 -39.29
CA LYS A 212 -4.26 -40.16 -39.49
C LYS A 212 -5.15 -41.34 -39.05
N SER A 213 -5.88 -41.16 -37.95
CA SER A 213 -6.81 -42.16 -37.42
C SER A 213 -7.96 -42.41 -38.40
N GLU A 214 -8.55 -41.35 -38.95
CA GLU A 214 -9.61 -41.45 -39.97
C GLU A 214 -9.12 -42.13 -41.25
N GLU A 215 -7.93 -41.77 -41.74
CA GLU A 215 -7.30 -42.44 -42.89
C GLU A 215 -7.08 -43.94 -42.63
N MET A 216 -6.56 -44.30 -41.45
CA MET A 216 -6.29 -45.68 -41.08
C MET A 216 -7.58 -46.48 -40.97
N LYS A 217 -8.63 -45.90 -40.39
CA LYS A 217 -9.97 -46.50 -40.33
C LYS A 217 -10.51 -46.78 -41.73
N SER A 218 -10.39 -45.83 -42.66
CA SER A 218 -10.82 -46.02 -44.06
C SER A 218 -10.05 -47.15 -44.76
N LYS A 219 -8.71 -47.18 -44.58
CA LYS A 219 -7.84 -48.25 -45.11
C LYS A 219 -8.24 -49.62 -44.56
N TYR A 220 -8.51 -49.71 -43.25
CA TYR A 220 -8.95 -50.94 -42.59
C TYR A 220 -10.27 -51.45 -43.19
N THR A 221 -11.30 -50.60 -43.29
CA THR A 221 -12.59 -50.98 -43.88
C THR A 221 -12.45 -51.47 -45.33
N SER A 222 -11.58 -50.82 -46.12
CA SER A 222 -11.28 -51.28 -47.49
C SER A 222 -10.62 -52.67 -47.51
N GLN A 223 -9.69 -52.91 -46.59
CA GLN A 223 -8.97 -54.18 -46.49
C GLN A 223 -9.88 -55.31 -45.98
N GLU A 224 -10.76 -55.03 -45.03
CA GLU A 224 -11.78 -55.96 -44.54
C GLU A 224 -12.69 -56.43 -45.68
N LYS A 225 -13.15 -55.51 -46.53
CA LYS A 225 -13.93 -55.86 -47.73
C LYS A 225 -13.15 -56.75 -48.69
N LYS A 226 -11.89 -56.42 -48.98
CA LYS A 226 -11.02 -57.24 -49.86
C LYS A 226 -10.79 -58.64 -49.28
N LEU A 227 -10.64 -58.75 -47.96
CA LEU A 227 -10.49 -60.02 -47.27
C LEU A 227 -11.76 -60.87 -47.43
N ALA A 228 -12.94 -60.29 -47.17
CA ALA A 228 -14.22 -60.98 -47.36
C ALA A 228 -14.42 -61.47 -48.81
N GLU A 229 -14.06 -60.65 -49.81
CA GLU A 229 -14.09 -61.05 -51.22
C GLU A 229 -13.12 -62.21 -51.53
N ALA A 230 -11.93 -62.20 -50.93
CA ALA A 230 -10.94 -63.25 -51.11
C ALA A 230 -11.36 -64.56 -50.43
N GLU A 231 -11.97 -64.48 -49.25
CA GLU A 231 -12.55 -65.63 -48.53
C GLU A 231 -13.68 -66.29 -49.34
N GLU A 232 -14.58 -65.50 -49.93
CA GLU A 232 -15.63 -66.06 -50.78
C GLU A 232 -15.08 -66.69 -52.07
N LYS A 233 -14.08 -66.05 -52.70
CA LYS A 233 -13.38 -66.65 -53.85
C LYS A 233 -12.72 -67.98 -53.49
N LYS A 234 -12.10 -68.06 -52.30
CA LYS A 234 -11.51 -69.30 -51.77
C LYS A 234 -12.59 -70.37 -51.57
N ARG A 235 -13.72 -70.04 -50.94
CA ARG A 235 -14.87 -70.96 -50.75
C ARG A 235 -15.35 -71.56 -52.07
N ILE A 236 -15.52 -70.73 -53.10
CA ILE A 236 -15.95 -71.17 -54.45
C ILE A 236 -14.88 -72.08 -55.09
N ALA A 237 -13.60 -71.76 -54.94
CA ALA A 237 -12.52 -72.57 -55.49
C ALA A 237 -12.45 -73.96 -54.82
N GLU A 238 -12.61 -74.02 -53.49
CA GLU A 238 -12.68 -75.27 -52.72
C GLU A 238 -13.89 -76.13 -53.13
N GLU A 239 -15.04 -75.51 -53.37
CA GLU A 239 -16.24 -76.19 -53.87
C GLU A 239 -16.01 -76.80 -55.26
N ARG A 240 -15.39 -76.03 -56.19
CA ARG A 240 -15.01 -76.52 -57.52
C ARG A 240 -14.04 -77.69 -57.43
N MET A 241 -13.02 -77.58 -56.59
CA MET A 241 -12.03 -78.65 -56.37
C MET A 241 -12.71 -79.93 -55.85
N SER A 242 -13.62 -79.80 -54.87
CA SER A 242 -14.37 -80.92 -54.31
C SER A 242 -15.24 -81.62 -55.37
N ARG A 243 -15.95 -80.84 -56.20
CA ARG A 243 -16.72 -81.36 -57.34
C ARG A 243 -15.85 -82.08 -58.36
N SER A 244 -14.71 -81.50 -58.73
CA SER A 244 -13.76 -82.14 -59.65
C SER A 244 -13.21 -83.45 -59.09
N ALA A 245 -12.88 -83.50 -57.79
CA ALA A 245 -12.42 -84.71 -57.12
C ALA A 245 -13.51 -85.80 -57.09
N ALA A 246 -14.77 -85.43 -56.84
CA ALA A 246 -15.90 -86.35 -56.88
C ALA A 246 -16.15 -86.90 -58.30
N ALA A 247 -16.15 -86.03 -59.31
CA ALA A 247 -16.30 -86.44 -60.72
C ALA A 247 -15.17 -87.39 -61.15
N TRP A 248 -13.93 -87.10 -60.77
CA TRP A 248 -12.78 -87.96 -61.04
C TRP A 248 -12.89 -89.33 -60.34
N SER A 249 -13.34 -89.35 -59.09
CA SER A 249 -13.58 -90.59 -58.35
C SER A 249 -14.69 -91.43 -58.99
N SER A 250 -15.77 -90.78 -59.44
CA SER A 250 -16.85 -91.43 -60.18
C SER A 250 -16.36 -92.03 -61.51
N LEU A 251 -15.50 -91.31 -62.24
CA LEU A 251 -14.91 -91.83 -63.48
C LEU A 251 -14.05 -93.07 -63.20
N LYS A 252 -13.16 -93.01 -62.21
CA LYS A 252 -12.34 -94.16 -61.80
C LYS A 252 -13.18 -95.40 -61.46
N ALA A 253 -14.30 -95.22 -60.77
CA ALA A 253 -15.19 -96.32 -60.41
C ALA A 253 -15.75 -97.06 -61.64
N GLN A 254 -16.02 -96.37 -62.75
CA GLN A 254 -16.51 -97.00 -63.98
C GLN A 254 -15.49 -97.98 -64.59
N PHE A 255 -14.20 -97.69 -64.45
CA PHE A 255 -13.12 -98.53 -64.98
C PHE A 255 -12.70 -99.66 -64.02
N LEU A 256 -13.12 -99.62 -62.76
CA LEU A 256 -12.88 -100.70 -61.78
C LEU A 256 -13.91 -101.84 -61.87
N VAL A 257 -15.03 -101.64 -62.58
CA VAL A 257 -16.11 -102.63 -62.77
C VAL A 257 -16.08 -103.26 -64.17
N MET A 258 -15.09 -102.94 -65.02
CA MET A 258 -14.98 -103.58 -66.33
C MET A 258 -14.54 -105.05 -66.20
N PRO A 259 -15.22 -106.01 -66.88
CA PRO A 259 -14.70 -107.36 -67.04
C PRO A 259 -13.39 -107.30 -67.84
N PRO A 260 -12.50 -108.30 -67.68
CA PRO A 260 -11.28 -108.35 -68.50
C PRO A 260 -11.65 -108.29 -69.97
N PHE A 261 -10.98 -107.39 -70.72
CA PHE A 261 -11.13 -107.30 -72.16
C PHE A 261 -10.85 -108.68 -72.74
N SER A 262 -11.88 -109.33 -73.28
CA SER A 262 -11.74 -110.56 -74.04
C SER A 262 -11.18 -110.21 -75.41
N ASP A 263 -9.93 -110.61 -75.64
CA ASP A 263 -9.23 -110.49 -76.91
C ASP A 263 -10.00 -111.24 -78.02
N ALA A 264 -10.24 -110.54 -79.12
CA ALA A 264 -10.60 -111.12 -80.42
C ALA A 264 -9.85 -110.35 -81.52
#